data_AF-A0A6I4ZKL5-F1
#
_entry.id   AF-A0A6I4ZKL5-F1
#
_cell.length_a   1.000
_cell.length_b   1.000
_cell.length_c   1.000
_cell.angle_alpha   90.00
_cell.angle_beta   90.00
_cell.angle_gamma   90.00
#
_symmetry.space_group_name_H-M   'P 1'
#
loop_
_entity.id
_entity.type
_entity.pdbx_description
1 polymer ?
#
loop_
_entity_poly.entity_id
_entity_poly.type
_entity_poly.pdbx_seq_one_letter_code
_entity_poly.pdbx_strand_id
1 'polypeptide(L)'
;VSARVLLPLFCNYPGIGKVAVNYPDRLGGGGGEGHVNFAIGLAGMDPFMDYRGQPDAQSKVMAVTRIAVADEVAAASELVMGKVDRVPVAIARGVRYVPGDGSARELVRERGYDLFR
;
A
#
# COMPACT_ATOMS: atom_id res chain seq x y z
N VAL A 1 2.27 10.74 -13.50
CA VAL A 1 1.04 10.01 -13.93
C VAL A 1 0.33 9.54 -12.66
N SER A 2 -1.00 9.58 -12.58
CA SER A 2 -1.76 9.24 -11.36
C SER A 2 -2.22 7.78 -11.36
N ALA A 3 -2.30 7.15 -10.18
CA ALA A 3 -2.72 5.74 -10.04
C ALA A 3 -4.11 5.50 -10.65
N ARG A 4 -5.03 6.46 -10.49
CA ARG A 4 -6.39 6.41 -11.05
C ARG A 4 -6.43 6.43 -12.58
N VAL A 5 -5.44 7.07 -13.22
CA VAL A 5 -5.36 7.14 -14.69
C VAL A 5 -4.85 5.83 -15.28
N LEU A 6 -3.95 5.14 -14.57
CA LEU A 6 -3.39 3.87 -15.02
C LEU A 6 -4.33 2.69 -14.75
N LEU A 7 -5.15 2.74 -13.71
CA LEU A 7 -6.01 1.61 -13.33
C LEU A 7 -6.86 1.08 -14.51
N PRO A 8 -7.58 1.91 -15.30
CA PRO A 8 -8.36 1.43 -16.44
C PRO A 8 -7.52 0.76 -17.55
N LEU A 9 -6.24 1.16 -17.69
CA LEU A 9 -5.34 0.59 -18.70
C LEU A 9 -4.97 -0.86 -18.36
N PHE A 10 -4.84 -1.17 -17.07
CA PHE A 10 -4.50 -2.51 -16.60
C PHE A 10 -5.72 -3.40 -16.35
N CYS A 11 -6.88 -2.82 -16.01
CA CYS A 11 -8.12 -3.58 -15.82
C CYS A 11 -8.57 -4.35 -17.08
N ASN A 12 -8.21 -3.86 -18.27
CA ASN A 12 -8.58 -4.49 -19.54
C ASN A 12 -7.53 -5.49 -20.06
N TYR A 13 -6.44 -5.73 -19.31
CA TYR A 13 -5.37 -6.61 -19.75
C TYR A 13 -5.72 -8.09 -19.47
N PRO A 14 -5.78 -8.96 -20.49
CA PRO A 14 -6.19 -10.35 -20.30
C PRO A 14 -5.23 -11.09 -19.37
N GLY A 15 -5.79 -11.83 -18.41
CA GLY A 15 -5.03 -12.59 -17.40
C GLY A 15 -4.72 -11.81 -16.11
N ILE A 16 -5.12 -10.53 -16.03
CA ILE A 16 -5.01 -9.73 -14.80
C ILE A 16 -6.41 -9.58 -14.19
N GLY A 17 -6.59 -10.07 -12.96
CA GLY A 17 -7.86 -9.99 -12.22
C GLY A 17 -8.11 -8.59 -11.65
N LYS A 18 -8.49 -8.49 -10.37
CA LYS A 18 -8.62 -7.19 -9.71
C LYS A 18 -7.26 -6.50 -9.64
N VAL A 19 -7.18 -5.28 -10.18
CA VAL A 19 -5.95 -4.47 -10.22
C VAL A 19 -6.02 -3.39 -9.16
N ALA A 20 -4.91 -3.19 -8.47
CA ALA A 20 -4.66 -1.96 -7.73
C ALA A 20 -3.36 -1.34 -8.25
N VAL A 21 -3.34 -0.02 -8.38
CA VAL A 21 -2.14 0.72 -8.79
C VAL A 21 -1.58 1.45 -7.59
N ASN A 22 -0.30 1.23 -7.33
CA ASN A 22 0.43 1.87 -6.25
C ASN A 22 1.65 2.60 -6.82
N TYR A 23 1.90 3.82 -6.36
CA TYR A 23 3.16 4.52 -6.61
C TYR A 23 4.03 4.47 -5.37
N PRO A 24 5.12 3.70 -5.38
CA PRO A 24 6.12 3.75 -4.33
C PRO A 24 6.99 5.02 -4.46
N ASP A 25 7.28 5.68 -3.34
CA ASP A 25 8.41 6.60 -3.22
C ASP A 25 9.28 6.22 -2.03
N ARG A 26 10.57 6.52 -2.13
CA ARG A 26 11.54 6.17 -1.12
C ARG A 26 11.61 7.23 -0.05
N LEU A 27 11.42 6.81 1.20
CA LEU A 27 11.66 7.67 2.36
C LEU A 27 12.67 7.00 3.30
N GLY A 28 13.39 7.82 4.09
CA GLY A 28 14.17 7.31 5.22
C GLY A 28 13.22 6.76 6.27
N GLY A 29 13.53 5.60 6.84
CA GLY A 29 12.74 5.05 7.94
C GLY A 29 12.83 5.95 9.18
N GLY A 30 11.74 6.09 9.93
CA GLY A 30 11.65 6.97 11.11
C GLY A 30 12.52 6.59 12.32
N GLY A 31 13.57 5.78 12.16
CA GLY A 31 14.44 5.35 13.25
C GLY A 31 15.62 4.44 12.89
N GLY A 32 15.90 4.22 11.60
CA GLY A 32 17.03 3.39 11.15
C GLY A 32 17.66 3.94 9.87
N GLU A 33 18.88 3.49 9.56
CA GLU A 33 19.65 3.96 8.39
C GLU A 33 19.10 3.46 7.03
N GLY A 34 18.07 2.59 7.08
CA GLY A 34 17.48 1.96 5.90
C GLY A 34 16.45 2.82 5.18
N HIS A 35 16.31 2.55 3.88
CA HIS A 35 15.29 3.11 3.02
C HIS A 35 14.28 2.05 2.61
N VAL A 36 13.01 2.43 2.57
CA VAL A 36 11.93 1.61 2.03
C VAL A 36 10.99 2.46 1.19
N ASN A 37 10.22 1.78 0.34
CA ASN A 37 9.22 2.40 -0.51
C ASN A 37 7.88 2.50 0.22
N PHE A 38 7.21 3.64 0.10
CA PHE A 38 5.88 3.94 0.65
C PHE A 38 4.91 4.30 -0.47
N ALA A 39 3.63 3.97 -0.29
CA ALA A 39 2.58 4.28 -1.25
C ALA A 39 2.24 5.78 -1.23
N ILE A 40 2.57 6.50 -2.30
CA ILE A 40 2.22 7.92 -2.54
C ILE A 40 1.02 8.10 -3.46
N GLY A 41 0.54 7.03 -4.09
CA GLY A 41 -0.65 7.03 -4.93
C GLY A 41 -1.32 5.66 -4.94
N LEU A 42 -2.66 5.63 -4.92
CA LEU A 42 -3.46 4.41 -4.82
C LEU A 42 -4.70 4.51 -5.71
N ALA A 43 -5.12 3.39 -6.29
CA ALA A 43 -6.43 3.26 -6.95
C ALA A 43 -6.89 1.80 -6.95
N GLY A 44 -8.19 1.55 -6.77
CA GLY A 44 -8.81 0.22 -6.86
C GLY A 44 -8.73 -0.63 -5.59
N MET A 45 -8.22 -0.08 -4.48
CA MET A 45 -8.15 -0.74 -3.18
C MET A 45 -8.34 0.22 -2.02
N ASP A 46 -8.74 -0.31 -0.86
CA ASP A 46 -8.55 0.33 0.44
C ASP A 46 -7.05 0.26 0.81
N PRO A 47 -6.44 1.35 1.29
CA PRO A 47 -5.04 1.33 1.72
C PRO A 47 -4.80 0.41 2.93
N PHE A 48 -5.84 0.07 3.69
CA PHE A 48 -5.77 -0.74 4.89
C PHE A 48 -6.53 -2.06 4.79
N MET A 49 -6.02 -3.08 5.49
CA MET A 49 -6.82 -4.20 5.96
C MET A 49 -7.22 -3.90 7.41
N ASP A 50 -8.52 -3.74 7.65
CA ASP A 50 -9.04 -3.37 8.97
C ASP A 50 -9.42 -4.62 9.77
N TYR A 51 -8.69 -4.86 10.87
CA TYR A 51 -8.93 -5.96 11.79
C TYR A 51 -9.66 -5.50 13.07
N ARG A 52 -10.01 -4.21 13.18
CA ARG A 52 -10.70 -3.70 14.37
C ARG A 52 -12.04 -4.41 14.55
N GLY A 53 -12.36 -4.76 15.78
CA GLY A 53 -13.57 -5.52 16.12
C GLY A 53 -13.49 -7.02 15.84
N GLN A 54 -12.40 -7.51 15.23
CA GLN A 54 -12.20 -8.93 14.97
C GLN A 54 -11.42 -9.59 16.13
N PRO A 55 -11.69 -10.87 16.45
CA PRO A 55 -10.90 -11.63 17.42
C PRO A 55 -9.51 -11.98 16.86
N ASP A 56 -8.48 -11.89 17.70
CA ASP A 56 -7.15 -12.39 17.41
C ASP A 56 -7.04 -13.92 17.63
N ALA A 57 -5.83 -14.47 17.49
CA ALA A 57 -5.56 -15.90 17.69
C ALA A 57 -5.84 -16.39 19.13
N GLN A 58 -5.97 -15.49 20.10
CA GLN A 58 -6.29 -15.77 21.50
C GLN A 58 -7.74 -15.37 21.84
N SER A 59 -8.58 -15.13 20.82
CA SER A 59 -9.98 -14.68 20.96
C SER A 59 -10.16 -13.32 21.63
N LYS A 60 -9.13 -12.46 21.67
CA LYS A 60 -9.25 -11.08 22.14
C LYS A 60 -9.62 -10.16 20.99
N VAL A 61 -10.55 -9.24 21.22
CA VAL A 61 -10.98 -8.28 20.21
C VAL A 61 -9.88 -7.25 19.96
N MET A 62 -9.45 -7.11 18.71
CA MET A 62 -8.49 -6.10 18.29
C MET A 62 -9.15 -4.72 18.25
N ALA A 63 -8.61 -3.75 18.98
CA ALA A 63 -9.20 -2.42 19.10
C ALA A 63 -8.70 -1.43 18.02
N VAL A 64 -7.43 -1.52 17.61
CA VAL A 64 -6.77 -0.49 16.78
C VAL A 64 -6.10 -1.03 15.51
N THR A 65 -6.11 -2.36 15.33
CA THR A 65 -5.28 -3.02 14.32
C THR A 65 -5.77 -2.74 12.90
N ARG A 66 -5.03 -1.91 12.18
CA ARG A 66 -5.16 -1.68 10.74
C ARG A 66 -3.80 -1.90 10.10
N ILE A 67 -3.74 -2.80 9.12
CA ILE A 67 -2.50 -3.09 8.39
C ILE A 67 -2.48 -2.25 7.12
N ALA A 68 -1.43 -1.45 6.90
CA ALA A 68 -1.25 -0.63 5.71
C ALA A 68 -0.79 -1.50 4.52
N VAL A 69 -1.69 -2.33 3.98
CA VAL A 69 -1.40 -3.28 2.89
C VAL A 69 -0.83 -2.58 1.66
N ALA A 70 -1.25 -1.34 1.39
CA ALA A 70 -0.67 -0.54 0.32
C ALA A 70 0.85 -0.31 0.53
N ASP A 71 1.28 0.04 1.74
CA ASP A 71 2.70 0.23 2.05
C ASP A 71 3.47 -1.09 2.07
N GLU A 72 2.85 -2.21 2.49
CA GLU A 72 3.48 -3.54 2.40
C GLU A 72 3.83 -3.89 0.95
N VAL A 73 2.90 -3.65 0.02
CA VAL A 73 3.12 -3.88 -1.42
C VAL A 73 4.15 -2.91 -1.99
N ALA A 74 4.10 -1.63 -1.60
CA ALA A 74 5.11 -0.64 -2.02
C ALA A 74 6.51 -1.05 -1.53
N ALA A 75 6.66 -1.43 -0.28
CA ALA A 75 7.93 -1.85 0.30
C ALA A 75 8.49 -3.09 -0.41
N ALA A 76 7.65 -4.09 -0.67
CA ALA A 76 8.06 -5.30 -1.38
C ALA A 76 8.50 -5.03 -2.82
N SER A 77 7.97 -3.98 -3.47
CA SER A 77 8.32 -3.65 -4.86
C SER A 77 9.81 -3.32 -5.05
N GLU A 78 10.46 -2.75 -4.04
CA GLU A 78 11.90 -2.39 -4.11
C GLU A 78 12.76 -3.63 -4.34
N LEU A 79 12.37 -4.80 -3.80
CA LEU A 79 13.10 -6.06 -3.93
C LEU A 79 13.26 -6.53 -5.38
N VAL A 80 12.35 -6.11 -6.26
CA VAL A 80 12.31 -6.55 -7.67
C VAL A 80 12.53 -5.40 -8.64
N MET A 81 12.24 -4.17 -8.24
CA MET A 81 12.46 -2.98 -9.07
C MET A 81 13.93 -2.54 -9.03
N GLY A 82 14.59 -2.70 -7.88
CA GLY A 82 15.97 -2.27 -7.68
C GLY A 82 16.16 -0.76 -7.82
N LYS A 83 17.20 -0.21 -7.19
CA LYS A 83 17.39 1.26 -7.23
C LYS A 83 17.91 1.75 -8.57
N VAL A 84 18.77 0.97 -9.22
CA VAL A 84 19.51 1.39 -10.41
C VAL A 84 19.20 0.55 -11.63
N ASP A 85 18.35 -0.47 -11.47
CA ASP A 85 18.09 -1.50 -12.48
C ASP A 85 17.11 -1.03 -13.57
N ARG A 86 16.60 0.20 -13.44
CA ARG A 86 15.67 0.84 -14.39
C ARG A 86 14.40 0.00 -14.63
N VAL A 87 13.90 -0.66 -13.59
CA VAL A 87 12.62 -1.39 -13.61
C VAL A 87 11.56 -0.53 -12.91
N PRO A 88 10.69 0.19 -13.65
CA PRO A 88 9.78 1.18 -13.06
C PRO A 88 8.43 0.61 -12.60
N VAL A 89 8.13 -0.65 -12.89
CA VAL A 89 6.83 -1.29 -12.60
C VAL A 89 7.05 -2.72 -12.14
N ALA A 90 6.39 -3.10 -11.05
CA ALA A 90 6.30 -4.46 -10.55
C ALA A 90 4.83 -4.92 -10.48
N ILE A 91 4.59 -6.21 -10.69
CA ILE A 91 3.25 -6.81 -10.59
C ILE A 91 3.26 -7.79 -9.41
N ALA A 92 2.49 -7.47 -8.37
CA ALA A 92 2.25 -8.37 -7.25
C ALA A 92 0.95 -9.16 -7.48
N ARG A 93 1.03 -10.50 -7.41
CA ARG A 93 -0.12 -11.41 -7.53
C ARG A 93 -0.33 -12.18 -6.24
N GLY A 94 -1.59 -12.54 -5.94
CA GLY A 94 -1.95 -13.27 -4.71
C GLY A 94 -2.04 -12.39 -3.46
N VAL A 95 -1.89 -11.07 -3.59
CA VAL A 95 -2.07 -10.12 -2.49
C VAL A 95 -3.55 -10.08 -2.10
N ARG A 96 -3.83 -10.27 -0.79
CA ARG A 96 -5.17 -10.08 -0.24
C ARG A 96 -5.36 -8.61 0.09
N TYR A 97 -6.34 -7.97 -0.53
CA TYR A 97 -6.72 -6.60 -0.24
C TYR A 97 -8.24 -6.40 -0.39
N VAL A 98 -8.75 -5.31 0.17
CA VAL A 98 -10.15 -4.90 0.03
C VAL A 98 -10.26 -3.98 -1.18
N PRO A 99 -11.05 -4.30 -2.22
CA PRO A 99 -11.29 -3.38 -3.34
C PRO A 99 -12.05 -2.13 -2.87
N GLY A 100 -11.71 -0.97 -3.41
CA GLY A 100 -12.36 0.28 -3.04
C GLY A 100 -11.76 1.51 -3.74
N ASP A 101 -12.26 2.69 -3.37
CA ASP A 101 -11.86 3.99 -3.93
C ASP A 101 -10.87 4.76 -3.05
N GLY A 102 -10.16 4.02 -2.17
CA GLY A 102 -9.23 4.55 -1.20
C GLY A 102 -8.09 5.36 -1.83
N SER A 103 -7.38 6.09 -0.96
CA SER A 103 -6.36 7.05 -1.35
C SER A 103 -5.12 6.95 -0.46
N ALA A 104 -3.93 7.14 -1.05
CA ALA A 104 -2.67 7.22 -0.30
C ALA A 104 -2.68 8.33 0.78
N ARG A 105 -3.54 9.34 0.66
CA ARG A 105 -3.73 10.37 1.71
C ARG A 105 -4.19 9.79 3.04
N GLU A 106 -4.90 8.66 3.03
CA GLU A 106 -5.39 8.00 4.25
C GLU A 106 -4.29 7.29 5.02
N LEU A 107 -3.13 7.02 4.39
CA LEU A 107 -1.93 6.50 5.04
C LEU A 107 -1.22 7.57 5.87
N VAL A 108 -1.45 8.85 5.56
CA VAL A 108 -0.89 9.98 6.30
C VAL A 108 -1.74 10.21 7.55
N ARG A 109 -1.10 10.17 8.72
CA ARG A 109 -1.78 10.51 9.99
C ARG A 109 -2.30 11.94 9.95
N GLU A 110 -3.52 12.14 10.45
CA GLU A 110 -4.06 13.48 10.61
C GLU A 110 -3.23 14.25 11.64
N ARG A 111 -3.08 15.57 11.42
CA ARG A 111 -2.22 16.43 12.25
C ARG A 111 -2.57 16.38 13.74
N GLY A 112 -3.85 16.25 14.10
CA GLY A 112 -4.27 16.19 15.50
C GLY A 112 -3.82 14.92 16.24
N TYR A 113 -3.44 13.87 15.51
CA TYR A 113 -2.98 12.59 16.06
C TYR A 113 -1.49 12.33 15.79
N ASP A 114 -0.79 13.27 15.15
CA ASP A 114 0.62 13.15 14.79
C ASP A 114 1.50 13.83 15.84
N LEU A 115 1.98 13.04 16.81
CA LEU A 115 2.80 13.54 17.93
C LEU A 115 4.25 13.86 17.53
N PHE A 116 4.65 13.60 16.28
CA PHE A 116 6.04 13.70 15.82
C PHE A 116 6.26 14.82 14.79
N ARG A 117 5.24 15.65 14.56
CA ARG A 117 5.24 16.69 13.55
C ARG A 117 5.13 18.08 14.13
#